data_AF-A0A2V6MEI5-F1
#
_entry.id   AF-A0A2V6MEI5-F1
#
_cell.length_a   1.000
_cell.length_b   1.000
_cell.length_c   1.000
_cell.angle_alpha   90.00
_cell.angle_beta   90.00
_cell.angle_gamma   90.00
#
_symmetry.space_group_name_H-M   'P 1'
#
loop_
_entity.id
_entity.type
_entity.pdbx_description
1 polymer ?
#
loop_
_entity_poly.entity_id
_entity_poly.type
_entity_poly.pdbx_seq_one_letter_code
_entity_poly.pdbx_strand_id
1 'polypeptide(L)'
;MFYCYVLRSQKTGRRYVGSCENLLHRLYRHNAGQMKATKHGAPWSLLHGESFATRREAVQRELYYKTGRGRDELDRLELERSPRRQVAGSNPVTPIKLMERSLRRRVAVSATVSETMVRFFLIAVAMRIATTSLFAQAAVSSSTNPQESPAPQISPAPPQNEGPAPRIPAIEELDQAFKQTSLGKAVDEAHLHAQWRELSNRIINDRDLVEARARAGKAKTDLEKRQRLRAYYTTFYDRMRSEAGSQELKSYIDTHKTQH
;
A
#
# COMPACT_ATOMS: atom_id res chain seq x y z
N MET A 1 1.08 -16.39 -10.34
CA MET A 1 0.28 -15.31 -9.72
C MET A 1 0.24 -15.58 -8.22
N PHE A 2 0.52 -14.58 -7.39
CA PHE A 2 0.53 -14.69 -5.93
C PHE A 2 -0.49 -13.74 -5.32
N TYR A 3 -0.89 -13.99 -4.08
CA TYR A 3 -1.90 -13.21 -3.39
C TYR A 3 -1.42 -12.83 -2.00
N CYS A 4 -1.71 -11.60 -1.57
CA CYS A 4 -1.74 -11.19 -0.18
C CYS A 4 -3.20 -11.06 0.25
N TYR A 5 -3.57 -11.69 1.36
CA TYR A 5 -4.95 -11.75 1.82
C TYR A 5 -5.07 -11.42 3.30
N VAL A 6 -6.24 -10.88 3.64
CA VAL A 6 -6.64 -10.56 5.01
C VAL A 6 -7.94 -11.28 5.29
N LEU A 7 -7.92 -12.16 6.28
CA LEU A 7 -9.08 -12.89 6.77
C LEU A 7 -9.59 -12.26 8.06
N ARG A 8 -10.90 -12.37 8.29
CA ARG A 8 -11.56 -12.01 9.54
C ARG A 8 -12.21 -13.26 10.14
N SER A 9 -11.89 -13.54 11.39
CA SER A 9 -12.57 -14.57 12.16
C SER A 9 -13.97 -14.09 12.51
N GLN A 10 -14.99 -14.84 12.12
CA GLN A 10 -16.37 -14.54 12.49
C GLN A 10 -16.64 -14.82 13.97
N LYS A 11 -15.87 -15.76 14.56
CA LYS A 11 -15.98 -16.13 15.98
C LYS A 11 -15.35 -15.10 16.91
N THR A 12 -14.11 -14.68 16.61
CA THR A 12 -13.30 -13.87 17.54
C THR A 12 -13.19 -12.41 17.11
N GLY A 13 -13.59 -12.08 15.88
CA GLY A 13 -13.31 -10.78 15.30
C GLY A 13 -11.81 -10.51 15.14
N ARG A 14 -10.94 -11.53 15.16
CA ARG A 14 -9.51 -11.31 14.91
C ARG A 14 -9.24 -11.32 13.42
N ARG A 15 -8.28 -10.50 12.98
CA ARG A 15 -7.77 -10.54 11.61
C ARG A 15 -6.54 -11.43 11.51
N TYR A 16 -6.39 -12.06 10.36
CA TYR A 16 -5.20 -12.81 9.98
C TYR A 16 -4.72 -12.30 8.63
N VAL A 17 -3.42 -12.05 8.50
CA VAL A 17 -2.79 -11.60 7.26
C VAL A 17 -1.79 -12.65 6.81
N GLY A 18 -1.83 -13.01 5.54
CA GLY A 18 -0.88 -13.95 4.96
C GLY A 18 -0.78 -13.81 3.44
N SER A 19 0.18 -14.52 2.86
CA SER A 19 0.34 -14.64 1.42
C SER A 19 0.25 -16.10 0.95
N CYS A 20 -0.16 -16.31 -0.30
CA CYS A 20 -0.25 -17.63 -0.92
C CYS A 20 -0.32 -17.55 -2.45
N GLU A 21 -0.12 -18.69 -3.11
CA GLU A 21 -0.31 -18.81 -4.56
C GLU A 21 -1.77 -19.07 -4.94
N ASN A 22 -2.50 -19.86 -4.16
CA ASN A 22 -3.92 -20.16 -4.38
C ASN A 22 -4.79 -19.73 -3.18
N LEU A 23 -5.54 -18.65 -3.36
CA LEU A 23 -6.35 -18.02 -2.31
C LEU A 23 -7.54 -18.88 -1.87
N LEU A 24 -8.26 -19.50 -2.81
CA LEU A 24 -9.45 -20.31 -2.51
C LEU A 24 -9.08 -21.55 -1.69
N HIS A 25 -8.05 -22.28 -2.15
CA HIS A 25 -7.56 -23.44 -1.43
C HIS A 25 -7.03 -23.05 -0.04
N ARG A 26 -6.33 -21.91 0.08
CA ARG A 26 -5.86 -21.40 1.37
C ARG A 26 -7.01 -21.09 2.32
N LEU A 27 -8.07 -20.44 1.86
CA LEU A 27 -9.25 -20.13 2.67
C LEU A 27 -9.95 -21.41 3.17
N TYR A 28 -10.11 -22.41 2.30
CA TYR A 28 -10.62 -23.72 2.68
C TYR A 28 -9.82 -24.35 3.81
N ARG A 29 -8.48 -24.38 3.70
CA ARG A 29 -7.60 -24.94 4.74
C ARG A 29 -7.69 -24.22 6.08
N HIS A 30 -7.87 -22.90 6.08
CA HIS A 30 -8.11 -22.12 7.30
C HIS A 30 -9.43 -22.50 7.97
N ASN A 31 -10.49 -22.66 7.19
CA ASN A 31 -11.82 -23.03 7.69
C ASN A 31 -11.92 -24.49 8.12
N ALA A 32 -11.17 -25.38 7.48
CA ALA A 32 -11.03 -26.77 7.86
C ALA A 32 -10.15 -26.98 9.13
N GLY A 33 -9.63 -25.91 9.73
CA GLY A 33 -8.83 -25.99 10.97
C GLY A 33 -7.46 -26.66 10.80
N GLN A 34 -7.00 -26.88 9.58
CA GLN A 34 -5.74 -27.57 9.26
C GLN A 34 -4.49 -26.75 9.63
N MET A 35 -4.67 -25.48 10.01
CA MET A 35 -3.59 -24.56 10.34
C MET A 35 -3.57 -24.25 11.84
N LYS A 36 -2.52 -24.68 12.54
CA LYS A 36 -2.37 -24.51 14.00
C LYS A 36 -2.61 -23.07 14.46
N ALA A 37 -2.13 -22.08 13.71
CA ALA A 37 -2.25 -20.66 14.06
C ALA A 37 -3.67 -20.09 13.92
N THR A 38 -4.52 -20.69 13.08
CA THR A 38 -5.83 -20.13 12.70
C THR A 38 -7.01 -21.05 13.04
N LYS A 39 -6.76 -22.29 13.46
CA LYS A 39 -7.80 -23.25 13.84
C LYS A 39 -8.78 -22.72 14.89
N HIS A 40 -8.30 -21.93 15.85
CA HIS A 40 -9.13 -21.37 16.93
C HIS A 40 -10.05 -20.22 16.47
N GLY A 41 -9.78 -19.64 15.30
CA GLY A 41 -10.53 -18.52 14.76
C GLY A 41 -11.50 -18.90 13.63
N ALA A 42 -11.58 -20.17 13.24
CA ALA A 42 -12.57 -20.60 12.25
C ALA A 42 -14.01 -20.41 12.79
N PRO A 43 -14.98 -20.04 11.94
CA PRO A 43 -14.86 -19.80 10.50
C PRO A 43 -14.28 -18.41 10.17
N TRP A 44 -13.50 -18.36 9.09
CA TRP A 44 -12.83 -17.20 8.52
C TRP A 44 -13.55 -16.76 7.23
N SER A 45 -13.74 -15.45 7.11
CA SER A 45 -14.20 -14.79 5.88
C SER A 45 -13.08 -13.95 5.28
N LEU A 46 -12.99 -13.91 3.95
CA LEU A 46 -12.06 -13.04 3.24
C LEU A 46 -12.51 -11.58 3.38
N LEU A 47 -11.69 -10.75 4.03
CA LEU A 47 -11.93 -9.32 4.18
C LEU A 47 -11.31 -8.54 3.02
N HIS A 48 -10.08 -8.86 2.64
CA HIS A 48 -9.34 -8.17 1.59
C HIS A 48 -8.37 -9.12 0.89
N GLY A 49 -8.11 -8.89 -0.40
CA GLY A 49 -7.22 -9.71 -1.20
C GLY A 49 -6.64 -8.92 -2.36
N GLU A 50 -5.32 -9.01 -2.54
CA GLU A 50 -4.58 -8.37 -3.63
C GLU A 50 -3.74 -9.41 -4.35
N SER A 51 -3.66 -9.31 -5.68
CA SER A 51 -2.85 -10.18 -6.54
C SER A 51 -1.54 -9.51 -6.96
N PHE A 52 -0.47 -10.29 -7.04
CA PHE A 52 0.88 -9.86 -7.39
C PHE A 52 1.52 -10.80 -8.40
N ALA A 53 2.39 -10.26 -9.25
CA ALA A 53 3.11 -11.05 -10.24
C ALA A 53 4.10 -12.00 -9.56
N THR A 54 4.79 -11.53 -8.52
CA THR A 54 5.84 -12.29 -7.84
C THR A 54 5.50 -12.61 -6.39
N ARG A 55 6.10 -13.69 -5.87
CA ARG A 55 5.99 -14.05 -4.44
C ARG A 55 6.57 -12.97 -3.54
N ARG A 56 7.65 -12.31 -3.98
CA ARG A 56 8.36 -11.28 -3.21
C ARG A 56 7.44 -10.09 -2.94
N GLU A 57 6.73 -9.60 -3.95
CA GLU A 57 5.78 -8.49 -3.80
C GLU A 57 4.63 -8.85 -2.85
N ALA A 58 4.05 -10.04 -2.99
CA ALA A 58 2.98 -10.49 -2.09
C ALA A 58 3.45 -10.56 -0.62
N VAL A 59 4.68 -11.03 -0.39
CA VAL A 59 5.29 -11.06 0.95
C VAL A 59 5.61 -9.66 1.46
N GLN A 60 6.08 -8.75 0.61
CA GLN A 60 6.31 -7.35 0.99
C GLN A 60 4.99 -6.68 1.41
N ARG A 61 3.90 -6.94 0.70
CA ARG A 61 2.56 -6.45 1.07
C ARG A 61 2.08 -7.05 2.40
N GLU A 62 2.31 -8.35 2.61
CA GLU A 62 1.99 -9.02 3.88
C GLU A 62 2.76 -8.38 5.05
N LEU A 63 4.06 -8.11 4.87
CA LEU A 63 4.90 -7.45 5.87
C LEU A 63 4.40 -6.03 6.15
N TYR A 64 4.08 -5.27 5.11
CA TYR A 64 3.46 -3.94 5.25
C TYR A 64 2.18 -4.00 6.09
N TYR A 65 1.27 -4.93 5.81
CA TYR A 65 0.02 -5.07 6.57
C TYR A 65 0.22 -5.47 8.04
N LYS A 66 1.39 -6.01 8.39
CA LYS A 66 1.75 -6.31 9.77
C LYS A 66 2.34 -5.10 10.52
N THR A 67 2.78 -4.06 9.81
CA THR A 67 3.23 -2.77 10.38
C THR A 67 2.09 -2.00 11.05
N GLY A 68 2.42 -0.94 11.81
CA GLY A 68 1.40 -0.07 12.41
C GLY A 68 0.53 0.62 11.35
N ARG A 69 1.16 1.20 10.33
CA ARG A 69 0.44 1.90 9.25
C ARG A 69 -0.43 0.97 8.42
N GLY A 70 0.08 -0.21 8.06
CA GLY A 70 -0.70 -1.20 7.33
C GLY A 70 -1.91 -1.71 8.12
N ARG A 71 -1.80 -1.85 9.45
CA ARG A 71 -2.95 -2.18 10.29
C ARG A 71 -4.01 -1.09 10.29
N ASP A 72 -3.62 0.18 10.30
CA ASP A 72 -4.54 1.31 10.23
C ASP A 72 -5.27 1.38 8.88
N GLU A 73 -4.57 1.06 7.79
CA GLU A 73 -5.18 0.94 6.46
C GLU A 73 -6.25 -0.16 6.45
N LEU A 74 -5.94 -1.32 7.04
CA LEU A 74 -6.92 -2.40 7.19
C LEU A 74 -8.09 -2.02 8.10
N ASP A 75 -7.86 -1.23 9.16
CA ASP A 75 -8.93 -0.71 10.03
C ASP A 75 -9.87 0.22 9.25
N ARG A 76 -9.33 1.05 8.37
CA ARG A 76 -10.13 1.92 7.48
C ARG A 76 -10.97 1.10 6.50
N LEU A 77 -10.36 0.13 5.82
CA LEU A 77 -11.07 -0.75 4.88
C LEU A 77 -12.20 -1.54 5.54
N GLU A 78 -12.00 -1.99 6.79
CA GLU A 78 -13.02 -2.68 7.56
C GLU A 78 -14.21 -1.78 7.91
N LEU A 79 -13.93 -0.50 8.23
CA LEU A 79 -14.94 0.51 8.53
C LEU A 79 -15.79 0.84 7.29
N GLU A 80 -15.14 1.04 6.14
CA GLU A 80 -15.80 1.34 4.86
C GLU A 80 -16.69 0.19 4.39
N ARG A 81 -16.25 -1.07 4.56
CA ARG A 81 -17.05 -2.25 4.24
C ARG A 81 -18.19 -2.52 5.22
N SER A 82 -18.18 -1.88 6.40
CA SER A 82 -19.17 -2.06 7.46
C SER A 82 -20.06 -0.83 7.64
N PRO A 83 -20.90 -0.44 6.65
CA PRO A 83 -21.82 0.69 6.81
C PRO A 83 -22.83 0.50 7.96
N ARG A 84 -22.97 -0.73 8.49
CA ARG A 84 -23.83 -1.07 9.62
C ARG A 84 -23.23 -0.81 11.01
N ARG A 85 -21.98 -0.36 11.11
CA ARG A 85 -21.33 -0.04 12.40
C ARG A 85 -21.08 1.45 12.56
N GLN A 86 -22.08 2.29 12.27
CA GLN A 86 -22.20 3.55 13.00
C GLN A 86 -22.64 3.19 14.42
N VAL A 87 -21.67 3.20 15.34
CA VAL A 87 -21.88 2.83 16.74
C VAL A 87 -22.83 3.84 17.39
N ALA A 88 -23.90 3.33 17.98
CA ALA A 88 -24.67 4.05 18.98
C ALA A 88 -23.71 4.57 20.08
N GLY A 89 -23.40 5.87 20.07
CA GLY A 89 -22.68 6.52 21.16
C GLY A 89 -21.52 7.44 20.78
N SER A 90 -21.03 7.47 19.53
CA SER A 90 -20.16 8.59 19.12
C SER A 90 -21.05 9.70 18.55
N ASN A 91 -21.11 10.83 19.25
CA ASN A 91 -21.59 12.08 18.68
C ASN A 91 -20.41 12.78 17.98
N PRO A 92 -20.21 12.65 16.65
CA PRO A 92 -19.57 13.72 15.93
C PRO A 92 -20.63 14.81 15.74
N VAL A 93 -20.43 15.97 16.35
CA VAL A 93 -21.17 17.17 15.96
C VAL A 93 -20.74 17.48 14.52
N THR A 94 -21.46 16.94 13.54
CA THR A 94 -21.26 17.26 12.14
C THR A 94 -21.91 18.62 11.83
N PRO A 95 -21.25 19.49 11.05
CA PRO A 95 -21.80 20.80 10.65
C PRO A 95 -23.09 20.71 9.81
N ILE A 96 -23.53 19.51 9.46
CA ILE A 96 -24.77 19.22 8.72
C ILE A 96 -26.02 19.62 9.53
N LYS A 97 -25.98 19.55 10.88
CA LYS A 97 -27.10 20.02 11.72
C LYS A 97 -27.29 21.55 11.71
N LEU A 98 -26.26 22.32 11.33
CA LEU A 98 -26.40 23.77 11.18
C LEU A 98 -27.08 24.12 9.84
N MET A 99 -26.90 23.29 8.81
CA MET A 99 -27.50 23.51 7.49
C MET A 99 -28.96 23.04 7.42
N GLU A 100 -29.33 21.98 8.14
CA GLU A 100 -30.72 21.49 8.17
C GLU A 100 -31.71 22.43 8.89
N ARG A 101 -31.25 23.30 9.80
CA ARG A 101 -32.11 24.34 10.40
C ARG A 101 -32.46 25.46 9.41
N SER A 102 -31.62 25.68 8.39
CA SER A 102 -31.87 26.65 7.32
C SER A 102 -32.85 26.09 6.27
N LEU A 103 -32.72 24.82 5.89
CA LEU A 103 -33.58 24.22 4.87
C LEU A 103 -34.99 23.87 5.34
N ARG A 104 -35.21 23.57 6.64
CA ARG A 104 -36.57 23.31 7.17
C ARG A 104 -37.49 24.53 7.18
N ARG A 105 -36.98 25.75 6.97
CA ARG A 105 -37.81 26.95 6.74
C ARG A 105 -38.26 27.13 5.29
N ARG A 106 -37.71 26.38 4.32
CA ARG A 106 -37.98 26.59 2.88
C ARG A 106 -38.76 25.47 2.18
N VAL A 107 -38.93 24.29 2.80
CA VAL A 107 -39.54 23.13 2.11
C VAL A 107 -41.04 22.93 2.42
N ALA A 108 -41.66 23.76 3.27
CA ALA A 108 -43.11 23.69 3.52
C ALA A 108 -44.01 24.14 2.33
N VAL A 109 -43.44 24.48 1.17
CA VAL A 109 -44.18 25.10 0.05
C VAL A 109 -44.29 24.21 -1.21
N SER A 110 -43.60 23.07 -1.32
CA SER A 110 -43.47 22.39 -2.63
C SER A 110 -43.99 20.93 -2.72
N ALA A 111 -44.93 20.54 -1.85
CA ALA A 111 -45.54 19.20 -1.91
C ALA A 111 -46.80 19.19 -2.80
N THR A 112 -46.67 19.35 -4.13
CA THR A 112 -47.79 19.16 -5.08
C THR A 112 -47.43 18.58 -6.46
N VAL A 113 -46.17 18.22 -6.78
CA VAL A 113 -45.80 17.89 -8.19
C VAL A 113 -45.26 16.46 -8.42
N SER A 114 -45.35 15.55 -7.44
CA SER A 114 -44.76 14.20 -7.56
C SER A 114 -45.68 13.10 -8.11
N GLU A 115 -46.93 13.39 -8.47
CA GLU A 115 -47.89 12.34 -8.86
C GLU A 115 -47.98 12.08 -10.37
N THR A 116 -47.44 12.95 -11.23
CA THR A 116 -47.63 12.86 -12.69
C THR A 116 -46.49 12.18 -13.44
N MET A 117 -45.28 12.08 -12.87
CA MET A 117 -44.13 11.49 -13.57
C MET A 117 -44.07 9.95 -13.54
N VAL A 118 -44.72 9.29 -12.58
CA VAL A 118 -44.63 7.82 -12.42
C VAL A 118 -45.50 7.05 -13.42
N ARG A 119 -46.50 7.70 -14.04
CA ARG A 119 -47.40 7.05 -15.01
C ARG A 119 -46.86 6.96 -16.45
N PHE A 120 -45.84 7.73 -16.81
CA PHE A 120 -45.29 7.72 -18.18
C PHE A 120 -44.22 6.65 -18.42
N PHE A 121 -43.61 6.08 -17.38
CA PHE A 121 -42.46 5.18 -17.54
C PHE A 121 -42.84 3.71 -17.82
N LEU A 122 -44.10 3.32 -17.61
CA LEU A 122 -44.56 1.92 -17.77
C LEU A 122 -45.05 1.56 -19.18
N ILE A 123 -45.13 2.51 -20.12
CA ILE A 123 -45.62 2.27 -21.49
C ILE A 123 -44.46 2.03 -22.49
N ALA A 124 -43.20 2.32 -22.14
CA ALA A 124 -42.07 2.28 -23.08
C ALA A 124 -41.34 0.92 -23.19
N VAL A 125 -41.69 -0.09 -22.38
CA VAL A 125 -40.94 -1.37 -22.31
C VAL A 125 -41.56 -2.49 -23.18
N ALA A 126 -42.72 -2.26 -23.84
CA ALA A 126 -43.46 -3.29 -24.57
C ALA A 126 -43.22 -3.34 -26.10
N MET A 127 -42.26 -2.61 -26.67
CA MET A 127 -41.91 -2.75 -28.09
C MET A 127 -40.40 -2.88 -28.28
N ARG A 128 -40.01 -3.94 -28.99
CA ARG A 128 -38.79 -4.17 -29.81
C ARG A 128 -38.08 -5.50 -29.49
N ILE A 129 -38.67 -6.58 -29.98
CA ILE A 129 -37.98 -7.80 -30.42
C ILE A 129 -37.86 -7.73 -31.96
N ALA A 130 -36.79 -8.34 -32.50
CA ALA A 130 -36.40 -8.47 -33.91
C ALA A 130 -35.71 -7.22 -34.50
N THR A 131 -34.51 -7.26 -35.09
CA THR A 131 -34.03 -8.18 -36.13
C THR A 131 -32.48 -8.30 -36.19
N THR A 132 -32.05 -9.33 -36.92
CA THR A 132 -30.73 -9.89 -37.26
C THR A 132 -29.66 -8.98 -37.89
N SER A 133 -28.37 -9.31 -37.70
CA SER A 133 -27.35 -9.38 -38.79
C SER A 133 -26.02 -10.03 -38.33
N LEU A 134 -25.52 -10.96 -39.16
CA LEU A 134 -24.19 -11.58 -39.13
C LEU A 134 -23.11 -10.59 -39.64
N PHE A 135 -21.88 -10.65 -39.12
CA PHE A 135 -20.59 -10.42 -39.84
C PHE A 135 -19.46 -11.01 -38.97
N ALA A 136 -18.86 -12.15 -39.38
CA ALA A 136 -17.62 -12.29 -40.15
C ALA A 136 -16.33 -11.98 -39.33
N GLN A 137 -15.62 -13.04 -38.94
CA GLN A 137 -14.26 -13.01 -38.41
C GLN A 137 -13.25 -13.03 -39.56
N ALA A 138 -12.24 -12.16 -39.50
CA ALA A 138 -11.10 -12.18 -40.41
C ALA A 138 -10.03 -13.14 -39.90
N ALA A 139 -9.63 -14.09 -40.76
CA ALA A 139 -8.45 -14.92 -40.62
C ALA A 139 -7.35 -14.38 -41.55
N VAL A 140 -6.12 -14.26 -41.06
CA VAL A 140 -4.93 -13.89 -41.84
C VAL A 140 -3.81 -14.88 -41.52
N SER A 141 -3.38 -15.57 -42.59
CA SER A 141 -2.02 -16.04 -42.96
C SER A 141 -1.28 -17.03 -42.03
N SER A 142 -1.05 -18.29 -42.44
CA SER A 142 0.07 -18.82 -43.29
C SER A 142 1.45 -18.66 -42.63
N SER A 143 2.43 -19.56 -42.62
CA SER A 143 2.70 -20.87 -43.23
C SER A 143 4.06 -21.36 -42.66
N THR A 144 4.24 -22.69 -42.57
CA THR A 144 5.51 -23.47 -42.67
C THR A 144 6.70 -23.24 -41.71
N ASN A 145 6.82 -24.15 -40.72
CA ASN A 145 7.88 -25.18 -40.44
C ASN A 145 9.40 -24.88 -40.57
N PRO A 146 10.32 -25.74 -40.03
CA PRO A 146 11.33 -25.34 -39.05
C PRO A 146 12.77 -25.49 -39.60
N GLN A 147 13.78 -25.18 -38.76
CA GLN A 147 15.02 -25.97 -38.56
C GLN A 147 16.28 -25.11 -38.29
N GLU A 148 17.11 -25.67 -37.40
CA GLU A 148 18.56 -25.53 -37.21
C GLU A 148 19.22 -24.24 -36.67
N SER A 149 19.80 -24.41 -35.46
CA SER A 149 21.06 -23.81 -35.03
C SER A 149 22.22 -24.30 -35.90
N PRO A 150 23.30 -23.51 -36.06
CA PRO A 150 24.50 -23.83 -35.29
C PRO A 150 25.30 -22.62 -34.76
N ALA A 151 26.30 -22.98 -33.96
CA ALA A 151 27.18 -22.24 -33.07
C ALA A 151 28.15 -21.21 -33.74
N PRO A 152 28.96 -20.45 -32.97
CA PRO A 152 29.45 -19.11 -33.32
C PRO A 152 30.72 -19.12 -34.17
N GLN A 153 30.84 -18.15 -35.07
CA GLN A 153 32.09 -17.84 -35.77
C GLN A 153 32.73 -16.58 -35.19
N ILE A 154 33.95 -16.76 -34.68
CA ILE A 154 34.89 -15.70 -34.30
C ILE A 154 35.60 -15.25 -35.57
N SER A 155 35.65 -13.94 -35.81
CA SER A 155 36.51 -13.29 -36.82
C SER A 155 36.69 -11.80 -36.46
N PRO A 156 37.76 -11.15 -36.96
CA PRO A 156 38.65 -10.31 -36.16
C PRO A 156 38.25 -8.83 -36.06
N ALA A 157 38.93 -8.15 -35.14
CA ALA A 157 38.82 -6.75 -34.79
C ALA A 157 38.78 -5.78 -36.01
N PRO A 158 37.97 -4.71 -35.96
CA PRO A 158 38.09 -3.58 -36.88
C PRO A 158 39.30 -2.70 -36.54
N PRO A 159 39.86 -1.97 -37.53
CA PRO A 159 41.07 -1.17 -37.38
C PRO A 159 40.84 0.05 -36.47
N GLN A 160 41.93 0.45 -35.81
CA GLN A 160 42.00 1.60 -34.92
C GLN A 160 41.59 2.88 -35.67
N ASN A 161 40.45 3.44 -35.27
CA ASN A 161 40.13 4.84 -35.54
C ASN A 161 40.85 5.64 -34.45
N GLU A 162 42.01 6.21 -34.76
CA GLU A 162 42.62 7.23 -33.91
C GLU A 162 41.70 8.45 -33.88
N GLY A 163 40.84 8.50 -32.85
CA GLY A 163 40.06 9.69 -32.54
C GLY A 163 40.97 10.84 -32.08
N PRO A 164 40.47 12.08 -32.05
CA PRO A 164 41.21 13.22 -31.53
C PRO A 164 41.71 12.90 -30.11
N ALA A 165 42.95 13.29 -29.80
CA ALA A 165 43.65 13.05 -28.54
C ALA A 165 42.73 13.02 -27.30
N PRO A 166 42.95 12.12 -26.32
CA PRO A 166 42.07 11.98 -25.17
C PRO A 166 41.94 13.34 -24.47
N ARG A 167 40.79 13.98 -24.64
CA ARG A 167 40.44 15.20 -23.91
C ARG A 167 40.42 14.81 -22.44
N ILE A 168 41.39 15.30 -21.67
CA ILE A 168 41.39 15.14 -20.22
C ILE A 168 40.10 15.81 -19.72
N PRO A 169 39.16 15.06 -19.13
CA PRO A 169 37.90 15.62 -18.68
C PRO A 169 38.16 16.69 -17.62
N ALA A 170 37.35 17.74 -17.63
CA ALA A 170 37.46 18.78 -16.61
C ALA A 170 37.14 18.19 -15.23
N ILE A 171 37.72 18.76 -14.15
CA ILE A 171 37.50 18.28 -12.78
C ILE A 171 35.99 18.21 -12.46
N GLU A 172 35.21 19.19 -12.92
CA GLU A 172 33.75 19.23 -12.78
C GLU A 172 33.04 18.05 -13.47
N GLU A 173 33.53 17.62 -14.64
CA GLU A 173 32.96 16.49 -15.40
C GLU A 173 33.27 15.16 -14.70
N LEU A 174 34.46 15.04 -14.12
CA LEU A 174 34.84 13.90 -13.29
C LEU A 174 33.97 13.83 -12.03
N ASP A 175 33.80 14.94 -11.31
CA ASP A 175 32.93 15.01 -10.14
C ASP A 175 31.48 14.61 -10.46
N GLN A 176 30.96 15.04 -11.61
CA GLN A 176 29.63 14.62 -12.07
C GLN A 176 29.58 13.13 -12.45
N ALA A 177 30.61 12.60 -13.12
CA ALA A 177 30.69 11.19 -13.47
C ALA A 177 30.77 10.29 -12.21
N PHE A 178 31.57 10.69 -11.22
CA PHE A 178 31.66 9.98 -9.93
C PHE A 178 30.36 10.07 -9.13
N LYS A 179 29.67 11.22 -9.13
CA LYS A 179 28.31 11.34 -8.56
C LYS A 179 27.29 10.42 -9.23
N GLN A 180 27.47 10.11 -10.51
CA GLN A 180 26.57 9.20 -11.25
C GLN A 180 26.87 7.71 -11.03
N THR A 181 28.10 7.34 -10.66
CA THR A 181 28.45 5.94 -10.39
C THR A 181 27.72 5.38 -9.17
N SER A 182 27.32 4.10 -9.24
CA SER A 182 26.63 3.38 -8.16
C SER A 182 27.36 3.41 -6.82
N LEU A 183 28.69 3.58 -6.84
CA LEU A 183 29.54 3.73 -5.66
C LEU A 183 29.31 5.07 -4.96
N GLY A 184 29.12 6.18 -5.68
CA GLY A 184 28.85 7.49 -5.07
C GLY A 184 27.57 7.47 -4.23
N LYS A 185 26.45 7.03 -4.84
CA LYS A 185 25.16 6.93 -4.14
C LYS A 185 25.20 5.99 -2.94
N ALA A 186 25.82 4.82 -3.07
CA ALA A 186 25.92 3.86 -1.98
C ALA A 186 26.77 4.40 -0.82
N VAL A 187 27.86 5.11 -1.13
CA VAL A 187 28.73 5.76 -0.14
C VAL A 187 27.99 6.90 0.55
N ASP A 188 27.27 7.74 -0.19
CA ASP A 188 26.46 8.83 0.35
C ASP A 188 25.36 8.31 1.28
N GLU A 189 24.64 7.26 0.87
CA GLU A 189 23.65 6.58 1.72
C GLU A 189 24.29 5.96 2.97
N ALA A 190 25.47 5.35 2.85
CA ALA A 190 26.20 4.79 3.98
C ALA A 190 26.64 5.87 4.98
N HIS A 191 27.07 7.04 4.47
CA HIS A 191 27.43 8.19 5.28
C HIS A 191 26.20 8.78 6.01
N LEU A 192 25.09 8.99 5.30
CA LEU A 192 23.82 9.42 5.92
C LEU A 192 23.33 8.42 6.97
N HIS A 193 23.47 7.11 6.69
CA HIS A 193 23.13 6.06 7.63
C HIS A 193 24.03 6.06 8.87
N ALA A 194 25.33 6.33 8.71
CA ALA A 194 26.26 6.48 9.83
C ALA A 194 25.88 7.67 10.73
N GLN A 195 25.61 8.83 10.12
CA GLN A 195 25.12 10.02 10.84
C GLN A 195 23.79 9.73 11.56
N TRP A 196 22.87 9.07 10.88
CA TRP A 196 21.59 8.65 11.47
C TRP A 196 21.80 7.73 12.67
N ARG A 197 22.74 6.77 12.61
CA ARG A 197 23.06 5.87 13.72
C ARG A 197 23.65 6.62 14.90
N GLU A 198 24.58 7.54 14.67
CA GLU A 198 25.16 8.36 15.73
C GLU A 198 24.10 9.22 16.43
N LEU A 199 23.24 9.87 15.65
CA LEU A 199 22.14 10.69 16.16
C LEU A 199 21.14 9.83 16.98
N SER A 200 20.80 8.66 16.45
CA SER A 200 19.89 7.69 17.10
C SER A 200 20.44 7.20 18.44
N ASN A 201 21.73 6.85 18.49
CA ASN A 201 22.39 6.40 19.72
C ASN A 201 22.42 7.48 20.80
N ARG A 202 22.53 8.76 20.40
CA ARG A 202 22.42 9.88 21.34
C ARG A 202 20.99 10.02 21.85
N ILE A 203 20.03 10.15 20.94
CA ILE A 203 18.62 10.46 21.24
C ILE A 203 17.92 9.32 21.99
N ILE A 204 18.26 8.05 21.73
CA ILE A 204 17.58 6.92 22.40
C ILE A 204 17.76 6.92 23.92
N ASN A 205 18.79 7.59 24.42
CA ASN A 205 19.09 7.74 25.84
C ASN A 205 18.43 8.98 26.48
N ASP A 206 17.72 9.80 25.70
CA ASP A 206 16.99 10.95 26.24
C ASP A 206 15.92 10.49 27.24
N ARG A 207 15.85 11.20 28.36
CA ARG A 207 14.95 10.86 29.47
C ARG A 207 13.49 10.70 29.01
N ASP A 208 12.98 11.63 28.22
CA ASP A 208 11.58 11.63 27.77
C ASP A 208 11.24 10.40 26.91
N LEU A 209 12.19 9.99 26.06
CA LEU A 209 12.05 8.83 25.19
C LEU A 209 12.14 7.52 25.97
N VAL A 210 13.07 7.43 26.93
CA VAL A 210 13.16 6.29 27.85
C VAL A 210 11.88 6.15 28.66
N GLU A 211 11.35 7.24 29.23
CA GLU A 211 10.09 7.25 29.96
C GLU A 211 8.90 6.89 29.08
N ALA A 212 8.82 7.41 27.84
CA ALA A 212 7.78 7.07 26.89
C ALA A 212 7.80 5.58 26.50
N ARG A 213 8.99 5.02 26.25
CA ARG A 213 9.17 3.60 25.95
C ARG A 213 8.79 2.72 27.14
N ALA A 214 9.17 3.11 28.35
CA ALA A 214 8.78 2.42 29.58
C ALA A 214 7.25 2.44 29.78
N ARG A 215 6.60 3.59 29.55
CA ARG A 215 5.13 3.73 29.60
C ARG A 215 4.43 2.84 28.57
N ALA A 216 5.00 2.72 27.37
CA ALA A 216 4.48 1.81 26.34
C ALA A 216 4.60 0.33 26.77
N GLY A 217 5.71 -0.04 27.42
CA GLY A 217 5.91 -1.39 27.97
C GLY A 217 4.88 -1.77 29.05
N LYS A 218 4.42 -0.80 29.84
CA LYS A 218 3.41 -0.98 30.91
C LYS A 218 1.96 -0.93 30.42
N ALA A 219 1.70 -0.89 29.11
CA ALA A 219 0.34 -0.86 28.58
C ALA A 219 -0.42 -2.16 28.87
N LYS A 220 -1.71 -2.04 29.22
CA LYS A 220 -2.54 -3.21 29.56
C LYS A 220 -3.09 -3.88 28.32
N THR A 221 -3.44 -3.10 27.31
CA THR A 221 -3.99 -3.60 26.05
C THR A 221 -3.02 -3.42 24.90
N ASP A 222 -3.15 -4.27 23.87
CA ASP A 222 -2.35 -4.15 22.65
C ASP A 222 -2.62 -2.81 21.92
N LEU A 223 -3.86 -2.31 21.95
CA LEU A 223 -4.21 -1.03 21.35
C LEU A 223 -3.50 0.14 22.06
N GLU A 224 -3.55 0.18 23.39
CA GLU A 224 -2.83 1.18 24.18
C GLU A 224 -1.33 1.11 23.93
N LYS A 225 -0.76 -0.11 23.90
CA LYS A 225 0.66 -0.32 23.63
C LYS A 225 1.05 0.29 22.28
N ARG A 226 0.26 0.04 21.24
CA ARG A 226 0.47 0.60 19.89
C ARG A 226 0.39 2.12 19.88
N GLN A 227 -0.62 2.71 20.53
CA GLN A 227 -0.78 4.17 20.61
C GLN A 227 0.41 4.82 21.33
N ARG A 228 0.86 4.25 22.45
CA ARG A 228 2.02 4.76 23.19
C ARG A 228 3.32 4.59 22.41
N LEU A 229 3.51 3.48 21.71
CA LEU A 229 4.67 3.29 20.81
C LEU A 229 4.64 4.29 19.65
N ARG A 230 3.47 4.58 19.06
CA ARG A 230 3.34 5.62 18.04
C ARG A 230 3.78 6.98 18.58
N ALA A 231 3.28 7.38 19.74
CA ALA A 231 3.71 8.63 20.37
C ALA A 231 5.22 8.67 20.61
N TYR A 232 5.81 7.57 21.13
CA TYR A 232 7.26 7.42 21.29
C TYR A 232 8.01 7.64 19.96
N TYR A 233 7.63 6.94 18.89
CA TYR A 233 8.31 7.08 17.60
C TYR A 233 8.11 8.45 16.96
N THR A 234 6.94 9.07 17.13
CA THR A 234 6.70 10.45 16.71
C THR A 234 7.69 11.40 17.39
N THR A 235 7.77 11.38 18.72
CA THR A 235 8.73 12.21 19.47
C THR A 235 10.18 11.89 19.08
N PHE A 236 10.54 10.61 18.90
CA PHE A 236 11.88 10.19 18.50
C PHE A 236 12.28 10.81 17.15
N TYR A 237 11.43 10.66 16.13
CA TYR A 237 11.74 11.18 14.80
C TYR A 237 11.68 12.70 14.73
N ASP A 238 10.79 13.34 15.49
CA ASP A 238 10.74 14.81 15.55
C ASP A 238 12.02 15.38 16.19
N ARG A 239 12.53 14.71 17.24
CA ARG A 239 13.82 15.05 17.86
C ARG A 239 14.97 14.83 16.89
N MET A 240 15.03 13.68 16.23
CA MET A 240 16.04 13.37 15.21
C MET A 240 16.07 14.46 14.12
N ARG A 241 14.90 14.88 13.65
CA ARG A 241 14.78 15.92 12.62
C ARG A 241 15.22 17.29 13.11
N SER A 242 14.99 17.62 14.39
CA SER A 242 15.41 18.88 15.00
C SER A 242 16.93 18.98 15.20
N GLU A 243 17.58 17.85 15.54
CA GLU A 243 19.03 17.78 15.77
C GLU A 243 19.84 17.51 14.48
N ALA A 244 19.18 17.12 13.39
CA ALA A 244 19.83 16.91 12.11
C ALA A 244 20.40 18.22 11.56
N GLY A 245 21.73 18.26 11.38
CA GLY A 245 22.44 19.45 10.89
C GLY A 245 22.30 19.69 9.39
N SER A 246 22.10 18.63 8.58
CA SER A 246 21.97 18.73 7.12
C SER A 246 20.55 18.49 6.63
N GLN A 247 20.19 19.12 5.50
CA GLN A 247 18.88 18.92 4.87
C GLN A 247 18.73 17.50 4.27
N GLU A 248 19.83 16.92 3.81
CA GLU A 248 19.88 15.55 3.30
C GLU A 248 19.55 14.54 4.41
N LEU A 249 20.14 14.71 5.59
CA LEU A 249 19.83 13.85 6.74
C LEU A 249 18.38 14.01 7.19
N LYS A 250 17.80 15.22 7.14
CA LYS A 250 16.38 15.43 7.43
C LYS A 250 15.49 14.67 6.45
N SER A 251 15.80 14.73 5.16
CA SER A 251 15.08 13.97 4.12
C SER A 251 15.21 12.45 4.33
N TYR A 252 16.40 11.99 4.70
CA TYR A 252 16.67 10.58 5.04
C TYR A 252 15.90 10.13 6.28
N ILE A 253 15.81 10.97 7.32
CA ILE A 253 15.01 10.69 8.52
C ILE A 253 13.52 10.63 8.16
N ASP A 254 13.03 11.55 7.33
CA ASP A 254 11.63 11.60 6.90
C ASP A 254 11.24 10.34 6.11
N THR A 255 12.10 9.84 5.21
CA THR A 255 11.86 8.56 4.52
C THR A 255 11.81 7.39 5.49
N HIS A 256 12.72 7.29 6.46
CA HIS A 256 12.67 6.26 7.50
C HIS A 256 11.42 6.36 8.39
N LYS A 257 11.00 7.58 8.77
CA LYS A 257 9.77 7.82 9.54
C LYS A 257 8.53 7.30 8.80
N THR A 258 8.48 7.41 7.48
CA THR A 258 7.35 6.89 6.69
C THR A 258 7.29 5.36 6.62
N GLN A 259 8.42 4.67 6.80
CA GLN A 259 8.47 3.21 6.75
C GLN A 259 7.98 2.54 8.05
N HIS A 260 7.95 3.28 9.16
CA HIS A 260 7.53 2.81 10.50
C HIS A 260 6.04 3.12 10.81
#